data_AF-A0A7C1N259-F1
#
_entry.id   AF-A0A7C1N259-F1
#
_cell.length_a   1.000
_cell.length_b   1.000
_cell.length_c   1.000
_cell.angle_alpha   90.00
_cell.angle_beta   90.00
_cell.angle_gamma   90.00
#
_symmetry.space_group_name_H-M   'P 1'
#
loop_
_entity.id
_entity.type
_entity.pdbx_description
1 polymer ?
#
loop_
_entity_poly.entity_id
_entity_poly.type
_entity_poly.pdbx_seq_one_letter_code
_entity_poly.pdbx_strand_id
1 'polypeptide(L)'
;MDTDDLTPMAYESIVIANGISDYLKCDLGVRSGNYKNEDAYLNGILKFVRKIKYDPEDYLDYWNLWNELDLRVFVKGLKGLEKHILKTIDTQFDQRGDVPVY
;
A
#
# COMPACT_ATOMS: atom_id res chain seq x y z
N MET A 1 -7.25 10.56 9.62
CA MET A 1 -7.03 11.37 8.41
C MET A 1 -7.84 10.75 7.29
N ASP A 2 -8.10 11.49 6.22
CA ASP A 2 -8.65 10.90 4.99
C ASP A 2 -7.54 10.68 3.95
N THR A 3 -7.83 10.02 2.84
CA THR A 3 -6.86 9.86 1.75
C THR A 3 -6.53 11.19 1.08
N ASP A 4 -7.41 12.19 1.18
CA ASP A 4 -7.19 13.54 0.65
C ASP A 4 -6.14 14.34 1.44
N ASP A 5 -5.80 13.88 2.65
CA ASP A 5 -4.73 14.45 3.48
C ASP A 5 -3.34 13.93 3.09
N LEU A 6 -3.26 12.96 2.16
CA LEU A 6 -2.01 12.37 1.72
C LEU A 6 -1.29 13.26 0.70
N THR A 7 0.03 13.36 0.85
CA THR A 7 0.91 13.86 -0.19
C THR A 7 0.82 12.96 -1.43
N PRO A 8 1.11 13.49 -2.63
CA PRO A 8 1.10 12.71 -3.86
C PRO A 8 1.91 11.42 -3.79
N MET A 9 3.11 11.43 -3.18
CA MET A 9 3.89 10.21 -3.00
C MET A 9 3.22 9.19 -2.06
N ALA A 10 2.53 9.62 -1.02
CA ALA A 10 1.84 8.69 -0.14
C ALA A 10 0.55 8.15 -0.77
N TYR A 11 -0.18 9.00 -1.51
CA TYR A 11 -1.36 8.59 -2.27
C TYR A 11 -1.01 7.57 -3.37
N GLU A 12 0.16 7.69 -4.01
CA GLU A 12 0.67 6.73 -4.99
C GLU A 12 0.75 5.29 -4.43
N SER A 13 0.89 5.12 -3.11
CA SER A 13 0.81 3.78 -2.49
C SER A 13 -0.56 3.12 -2.71
N ILE A 14 -1.65 3.90 -2.71
CA ILE A 14 -3.00 3.44 -2.96
C ILE A 14 -3.19 3.14 -4.46
N VAL A 15 -2.58 3.95 -5.33
CA VAL A 15 -2.60 3.74 -6.79
C VAL A 15 -1.86 2.45 -7.16
N ILE A 16 -0.65 2.24 -6.61
CA ILE A 16 0.11 0.99 -6.79
C ILE A 16 -0.69 -0.20 -6.27
N ALA A 17 -1.33 -0.08 -5.10
CA ALA A 17 -2.19 -1.13 -4.56
C ALA A 17 -3.35 -1.48 -5.49
N ASN A 18 -3.98 -0.49 -6.13
CA ASN A 18 -5.03 -0.72 -7.13
C ASN A 18 -4.53 -1.54 -8.33
N GLY A 19 -3.28 -1.31 -8.76
CA GLY A 19 -2.66 -2.10 -9.82
C GLY A 19 -2.38 -3.56 -9.43
N ILE A 20 -2.40 -3.88 -8.13
CA ILE A 20 -2.25 -5.24 -7.61
C ILE A 20 -3.62 -5.90 -7.43
N SER A 21 -4.56 -5.20 -6.78
CA SER A 21 -5.93 -5.63 -6.54
C SER A 21 -6.79 -4.48 -6.01
N ASP A 22 -8.02 -4.38 -6.49
CA ASP A 22 -9.01 -3.42 -5.97
C ASP A 22 -9.27 -3.59 -4.47
N TYR A 23 -9.23 -4.82 -3.95
CA TYR A 23 -9.39 -5.09 -2.52
C TYR A 23 -8.25 -4.51 -1.70
N LEU A 24 -7.01 -4.62 -2.20
CA LEU A 24 -5.86 -4.05 -1.52
C LEU A 24 -5.92 -2.53 -1.51
N LYS A 25 -6.36 -1.89 -2.60
CA LYS A 25 -6.64 -0.44 -2.61
C LYS A 25 -7.65 -0.07 -1.51
N CYS A 26 -8.77 -0.77 -1.43
CA CYS A 26 -9.80 -0.49 -0.43
C CYS A 26 -9.25 -0.65 0.99
N ASP A 27 -8.50 -1.73 1.26
CA ASP A 27 -7.88 -1.98 2.56
C ASP A 27 -6.89 -0.87 2.94
N LEU A 28 -6.08 -0.37 2.00
CA LEU A 28 -5.16 0.74 2.28
C LEU A 28 -5.92 2.05 2.50
N GLY A 29 -6.87 2.37 1.63
CA GLY A 29 -7.66 3.60 1.70
C GLY A 29 -8.43 3.72 3.01
N VAL A 30 -9.20 2.70 3.39
CA VAL A 30 -9.98 2.71 4.65
C VAL A 30 -9.07 2.83 5.87
N ARG A 31 -7.84 2.31 5.80
CA ARG A 31 -6.90 2.40 6.91
C ARG A 31 -6.42 3.82 7.19
N SER A 32 -6.48 4.77 6.25
CA SER A 32 -6.09 6.17 6.49
C SER A 32 -6.86 6.76 7.68
N GLY A 33 -8.15 6.43 7.80
CA GLY A 33 -9.02 6.84 8.91
C GLY A 33 -8.51 6.46 10.30
N ASN A 34 -7.70 5.40 10.40
CA ASN A 34 -7.17 4.89 11.66
C ASN A 34 -5.93 5.67 12.16
N TYR A 35 -5.36 6.56 11.35
CA TYR A 35 -4.12 7.24 11.67
C TYR A 35 -4.28 8.75 11.75
N LYS A 36 -3.44 9.37 12.59
CA LYS A 36 -3.49 10.81 12.86
C LYS A 36 -2.80 11.64 11.77
N ASN A 37 -1.79 11.08 11.11
CA ASN A 37 -0.98 11.75 10.10
C ASN A 37 -0.39 10.73 9.11
N GLU A 38 0.17 11.25 8.02
CA GLU A 38 0.70 10.44 6.93
C GLU A 38 1.81 9.49 7.37
N ASP A 39 2.76 9.92 8.20
CA ASP A 39 3.85 9.05 8.66
C ASP A 39 3.32 7.85 9.45
N ALA A 40 2.34 8.08 10.34
CA ALA A 40 1.70 7.00 11.08
C ALA A 40 0.94 6.05 10.13
N TYR A 41 0.28 6.61 9.11
CA TYR A 41 -0.40 5.84 8.07
C TYR A 41 0.58 4.98 7.27
N LEU A 42 1.65 5.56 6.72
CA LEU A 42 2.68 4.86 5.93
C LEU A 42 3.32 3.72 6.73
N ASN A 43 3.67 3.95 8.00
CA ASN A 43 4.19 2.90 8.88
C ASN A 43 3.14 1.81 9.15
N GLY A 44 1.88 2.19 9.28
CA GLY A 44 0.75 1.27 9.47
C GLY A 44 0.53 0.35 8.26
N ILE A 45 0.45 0.92 7.07
CA ILE A 45 0.29 0.14 5.84
C ILE A 45 1.54 -0.68 5.51
N LEU A 46 2.74 -0.20 5.85
CA LEU A 46 3.97 -0.98 5.70
C LEU A 46 3.91 -2.28 6.51
N LYS A 47 3.46 -2.20 7.77
CA LYS A 47 3.26 -3.38 8.63
C LYS A 47 2.21 -4.33 8.04
N PHE A 48 1.10 -3.78 7.53
CA PHE A 48 0.04 -4.56 6.90
C PHE A 48 0.52 -5.28 5.64
N VAL A 49 1.18 -4.57 4.71
CA VAL A 49 1.75 -5.14 3.48
C VAL A 49 2.77 -6.23 3.81
N ARG A 50 3.62 -6.03 4.83
CA ARG A 50 4.57 -7.08 5.29
C ARG A 50 3.86 -8.31 5.85
N LYS A 51 2.74 -8.14 6.56
CA LYS A 51 1.92 -9.25 7.05
C LYS A 51 1.37 -10.06 5.88
N ILE A 52 0.76 -9.40 4.90
CA ILE A 52 0.24 -10.07 3.69
C ILE A 52 1.36 -10.77 2.94
N LYS A 53 2.51 -10.12 2.77
CA LYS A 53 3.65 -10.72 2.05
C LYS A 53 4.23 -11.95 2.77
N TYR A 54 4.12 -12.01 4.10
CA TYR A 54 4.58 -13.15 4.89
C TYR A 54 3.69 -14.38 4.67
N ASP A 55 2.38 -14.18 4.60
CA ASP A 55 1.40 -15.23 4.33
C ASP A 55 0.38 -14.75 3.29
N PRO A 56 0.75 -14.75 1.99
CA PRO A 56 -0.10 -14.22 0.93
C PRO A 56 -1.31 -15.11 0.65
N GLU A 57 -1.23 -16.40 0.96
CA GLU A 57 -2.29 -17.37 0.74
C GLU A 57 -3.49 -17.05 1.65
N ASP A 58 -3.25 -16.77 2.94
CA ASP A 58 -4.30 -16.34 3.90
C ASP A 58 -5.07 -15.11 3.41
N TYR A 59 -4.38 -14.14 2.79
CA TYR A 59 -5.04 -12.95 2.25
C TYR A 59 -5.86 -13.26 0.99
N LEU A 60 -5.35 -14.10 0.09
CA LEU A 60 -6.06 -14.51 -1.12
C LEU A 60 -7.28 -15.37 -0.76
N ASP A 61 -7.16 -16.25 0.24
CA ASP A 61 -8.26 -17.03 0.81
C ASP A 61 -9.34 -16.13 1.40
N TYR A 62 -8.95 -15.19 2.27
CA TYR A 62 -9.87 -14.28 2.94
C TYR A 62 -10.75 -13.50 1.97
N TRP A 63 -10.17 -13.03 0.87
CA TRP A 63 -10.88 -12.28 -0.18
C TRP A 63 -11.39 -13.16 -1.34
N ASN A 64 -11.19 -14.48 -1.30
CA ASN A 64 -11.55 -15.44 -2.35
C ASN A 64 -10.97 -15.11 -3.74
N LEU A 65 -9.68 -14.74 -3.79
CA LEU A 65 -9.00 -14.19 -4.98
C LEU A 65 -8.21 -15.22 -5.79
N TRP A 66 -8.25 -16.51 -5.43
CA TRP A 66 -7.47 -17.55 -6.10
C TRP A 66 -7.73 -17.70 -7.60
N ASN A 67 -8.94 -17.37 -8.04
CA ASN A 67 -9.31 -17.43 -9.45
C ASN A 67 -9.04 -16.12 -10.21
N GLU A 68 -8.71 -15.05 -9.49
CA GLU A 68 -8.55 -13.69 -10.04
C GLU A 68 -7.08 -13.28 -10.10
N LEU A 69 -6.26 -13.74 -9.15
CA LEU A 69 -4.87 -13.32 -9.00
C LEU A 69 -3.91 -14.50 -9.05
N ASP A 70 -2.84 -14.34 -9.82
CA ASP A 70 -1.68 -15.23 -9.73
C ASP A 70 -0.84 -14.90 -8.49
N LEU A 71 -0.58 -15.90 -7.66
CA LEU A 71 0.15 -15.75 -6.40
C LEU A 71 1.54 -15.12 -6.59
N ARG A 72 2.27 -15.49 -7.66
CA ARG A 72 3.63 -14.96 -7.90
C ARG A 72 3.56 -13.49 -8.33
N VAL A 73 2.61 -13.14 -9.18
CA VAL A 73 2.36 -11.75 -9.60
C VAL A 73 1.94 -10.91 -8.40
N PHE A 74 1.04 -11.42 -7.56
CA PHE A 74 0.58 -10.75 -6.34
C PHE A 74 1.74 -10.46 -5.38
N VAL A 75 2.55 -11.46 -5.05
CA VAL A 75 3.73 -11.29 -4.18
C VAL A 75 4.76 -10.32 -4.79
N LYS A 76 4.96 -10.36 -6.11
CA LYS A 76 5.82 -9.39 -6.80
C LYS A 76 5.29 -7.96 -6.67
N GLY A 77 3.97 -7.79 -6.82
CA GLY A 77 3.28 -6.52 -6.59
C GLY A 77 3.49 -5.99 -5.17
N LEU A 78 3.27 -6.82 -4.15
CA LEU A 78 3.49 -6.44 -2.74
C LEU A 78 4.93 -6.00 -2.46
N LYS A 79 5.94 -6.65 -3.08
CA LYS A 79 7.34 -6.22 -2.96
C LYS A 79 7.57 -4.83 -3.57
N GLY A 80 6.94 -4.55 -4.71
CA GLY A 80 6.98 -3.24 -5.35
C GLY A 80 6.35 -2.15 -4.48
N LEU A 81 5.15 -2.43 -3.96
CA LEU A 81 4.43 -1.56 -3.03
C LEU A 81 5.23 -1.30 -1.75
N GLU A 82 5.79 -2.32 -1.12
CA GLU A 82 6.64 -2.16 0.07
C GLU A 82 7.85 -1.26 -0.21
N LYS A 83 8.52 -1.46 -1.36
CA LYS A 83 9.67 -0.65 -1.76
C LYS A 83 9.27 0.82 -1.92
N HIS A 84 8.12 1.08 -2.53
CA HIS A 84 7.59 2.43 -2.68
C HIS A 84 7.27 3.06 -1.31
N ILE A 85 6.54 2.37 -0.44
CA ILE A 85 6.21 2.86 0.91
C ILE A 85 7.47 3.21 1.71
N LEU A 86 8.49 2.34 1.68
CA LEU A 86 9.77 2.59 2.35
C LEU A 86 10.47 3.85 1.81
N LYS A 87 10.47 4.04 0.48
CA LYS A 87 11.03 5.25 -0.14
C LYS A 87 10.27 6.50 0.31
N THR A 88 8.94 6.44 0.36
CA THR A 88 8.12 7.58 0.80
C THR A 88 8.40 7.92 2.27
N ILE A 89 8.52 6.92 3.14
CA ILE A 89 8.91 7.13 4.55
C ILE A 89 10.28 7.80 4.67
N ASP A 90 11.26 7.38 3.86
CA ASP A 90 12.63 7.93 3.87
C ASP A 90 12.71 9.34 3.25
N THR A 91 11.72 9.71 2.43
CA THR A 91 11.61 11.05 1.83
C THR A 91 11.07 12.05 2.86
N GLN A 92 11.70 13.21 2.99
CA GLN A 92 11.23 14.27 3.90
C GLN A 92 9.83 14.73 3.49
N PHE A 93 8.97 15.03 4.47
CA PHE A 93 7.55 15.29 4.24
C PHE A 93 7.28 16.39 3.20
N ASP A 94 8.08 17.47 3.22
CA ASP A 94 8.00 18.59 2.28
C ASP A 94 8.46 18.25 0.86
N GLN A 95 9.14 17.11 0.66
CA GLN A 95 9.59 16.60 -0.64
C GLN A 95 8.64 15.54 -1.23
N ARG A 96 7.59 15.14 -0.51
CA ARG A 96 6.64 14.11 -0.97
C ARG A 96 5.59 14.60 -1.97
N GLY A 97 5.69 15.87 -2.38
CA GLY A 97 4.85 16.50 -3.40
C GLY A 97 5.07 15.96 -4.81
N ASP A 98 6.27 15.46 -5.11
CA ASP A 98 6.65 15.02 -6.45
C ASP A 98 6.55 13.49 -6.55
N VAL A 99 5.59 12.97 -7.31
CA VAL A 99 5.52 11.53 -7.59
C VAL A 99 6.76 11.14 -8.40
N PRO A 100 7.65 10.25 -7.92
CA PRO A 100 8.84 9.87 -8.66
C PRO A 100 8.44 9.12 -9.92
N VAL A 101 8.94 9.57 -11.08
CA VAL A 101 8.81 8.84 -12.34
C VAL A 101 9.70 7.59 -12.26
N TYR A 102 9.11 6.40 -12.44
CA TYR A 102 9.78 5.09 -12.34
C TYR A 102 10.26 4.56 -13.68
#